data_AF-K4JC33-F1
#
_entry.id   AF-K4JC33-F1
#
_cell.length_a   1.000
_cell.length_b   1.000
_cell.length_c   1.000
_cell.angle_alpha   90.00
_cell.angle_beta   90.00
_cell.angle_gamma   90.00
#
_symmetry.space_group_name_H-M   'P 1'
#
loop_
_entity.id
_entity.type
_entity.pdbx_description
1 polymer ?
#
loop_
_entity_poly.entity_id
_entity_poly.type
_entity_poly.pdbx_seq_one_letter_code
_entity_poly.pdbx_strand_id
1 'polypeptide(L)'
;YKVQGESSTTAQIRAQRWMQSLLELQQSAGNSFEFIESVKSDLFPDEIYVFTPEGRIVELPTGATPVDFAYAVHTDIGHACVGARVDRQPYPLSQSLNTGQTIEIITAPGARPNAAWLNFVVSSKARAKIRQLLKNLKREDSISLGRRLLNHALGNGNKLGDIPQENINKELVRMKLHSIDDLLAEVGLGNTMSVVVAHNLLGNASINNVITDNSDSRSKLPIKGAEGVLI
;
A
#
# COMPACT_ATOMS: atom_id res chain seq x y z
N TYR A 1 -34.66 14.78 -39.11
CA TYR A 1 -34.29 14.58 -37.69
C TYR A 1 -32.80 14.31 -37.61
N LYS A 2 -32.01 15.24 -37.06
CA LYS A 2 -30.56 15.08 -36.88
C LYS A 2 -30.29 15.11 -35.37
N VAL A 3 -29.78 14.01 -34.84
CA VAL A 3 -29.45 13.84 -33.42
C VAL A 3 -28.24 14.72 -33.12
N GLN A 4 -28.44 15.72 -32.27
CA GLN A 4 -27.35 16.51 -31.68
C GLN A 4 -26.72 15.68 -30.56
N GLY A 5 -25.49 15.22 -30.78
CA GLY A 5 -24.66 14.70 -29.70
C GLY A 5 -24.26 15.85 -28.79
N GLU A 6 -24.67 15.77 -27.52
CA GLU A 6 -24.24 16.68 -26.47
C GLU A 6 -22.71 16.56 -26.31
N SER A 7 -21.99 17.56 -26.82
CA SER A 7 -20.60 17.77 -26.45
C SER A 7 -20.59 18.36 -25.04
N SER A 8 -20.38 17.51 -24.03
CA SER A 8 -20.20 17.94 -22.65
C SER A 8 -19.08 19.00 -22.59
N THR A 9 -19.38 20.17 -22.06
CA THR A 9 -18.43 21.30 -21.98
C THR A 9 -17.22 20.91 -21.14
N THR A 10 -16.03 21.44 -21.43
CA THR A 10 -14.79 21.18 -20.67
C THR A 10 -14.97 21.41 -19.17
N ALA A 11 -15.80 22.39 -18.79
CA ALA A 11 -16.20 22.66 -17.41
C ALA A 11 -17.06 21.55 -16.77
N GLN A 12 -17.96 20.92 -17.53
CA GLN A 12 -18.77 19.79 -17.06
C GLN A 12 -17.91 18.55 -16.84
N ILE A 13 -16.99 18.25 -17.77
CA ILE A 13 -16.01 17.16 -17.62
C ILE A 13 -15.12 17.40 -16.40
N ARG A 14 -14.68 18.65 -16.17
CA ARG A 14 -13.88 19.04 -15.00
C ARG A 14 -14.66 18.86 -13.69
N ALA A 15 -15.91 19.30 -13.64
CA ALA A 15 -16.79 19.12 -12.48
C ALA A 15 -17.03 17.63 -12.16
N GLN A 16 -17.23 16.82 -13.20
CA GLN A 16 -17.44 15.37 -13.04
C GLN A 16 -16.16 14.66 -12.56
N ARG A 17 -14.99 14.99 -13.11
CA ARG A 17 -13.69 14.48 -12.61
C ARG A 17 -13.42 14.89 -11.18
N TRP A 18 -13.71 16.14 -10.82
CA TRP A 18 -13.57 16.63 -9.45
C TRP A 18 -14.47 15.84 -8.49
N MET A 19 -15.72 15.60 -8.87
CA MET A 19 -16.65 14.80 -8.06
C MET A 19 -16.19 13.34 -7.91
N GLN A 20 -15.61 12.76 -8.96
CA GLN A 20 -15.00 11.43 -8.91
C GLN A 20 -13.82 11.39 -7.92
N SER A 21 -12.92 12.37 -8.00
CA SER A 21 -11.77 12.50 -7.11
C SER A 21 -12.20 12.70 -5.64
N LEU A 22 -13.26 13.45 -5.39
CA LEU A 22 -13.83 13.64 -4.05
C LEU A 22 -14.34 12.33 -3.43
N LEU A 23 -15.02 11.48 -4.22
CA LEU A 23 -15.52 10.19 -3.76
C LEU A 23 -14.38 9.21 -3.47
N GLU A 24 -13.36 9.15 -4.34
CA GLU A 24 -12.17 8.32 -4.12
C GLU A 24 -11.41 8.74 -2.85
N LEU A 25 -11.30 10.05 -2.63
CA LEU A 25 -10.65 10.62 -1.46
C LEU A 25 -11.42 10.33 -0.17
N GLN A 26 -12.76 10.42 -0.15
CA GLN A 26 -13.57 10.05 1.01
C GLN A 26 -13.34 8.58 1.41
N GLN A 27 -13.19 7.69 0.43
CA GLN A 27 -12.96 6.26 0.67
C GLN A 27 -11.54 5.96 1.18
N SER A 28 -10.58 6.86 0.94
CA SER A 28 -9.16 6.65 1.24
C SER A 28 -8.60 7.53 2.36
N ALA A 29 -9.29 8.60 2.74
CA ALA A 29 -8.89 9.51 3.82
C ALA A 29 -9.09 8.88 5.21
N GLY A 30 -8.02 8.82 6.00
CA GLY A 30 -8.07 8.32 7.38
C GLY A 30 -8.55 9.35 8.40
N ASN A 31 -8.58 10.65 8.07
CA ASN A 31 -9.08 11.72 8.93
C ASN A 31 -9.74 12.86 8.12
N SER A 32 -10.67 13.59 8.75
CA SER A 32 -11.46 14.68 8.12
C SER A 32 -10.64 15.95 7.81
N PHE A 33 -9.48 16.14 8.45
CA PHE A 33 -8.61 17.30 8.23
C PHE A 33 -7.82 17.17 6.93
N GLU A 34 -7.24 15.98 6.67
CA GLU A 34 -6.58 15.65 5.40
C GLU A 34 -7.57 15.78 4.23
N PHE A 35 -8.83 15.35 4.45
CA PHE A 35 -9.89 15.55 3.47
C PHE A 35 -10.10 17.04 3.14
N ILE A 36 -10.32 17.90 4.15
CA ILE A 36 -10.54 19.33 3.92
C ILE A 36 -9.34 20.02 3.25
N GLU A 37 -8.11 19.65 3.61
CA GLU A 37 -6.91 20.22 3.00
C GLU A 37 -6.78 19.85 1.51
N SER A 38 -7.03 18.59 1.15
CA SER A 38 -7.06 18.17 -0.25
C SER A 38 -8.19 18.81 -1.06
N VAL A 39 -9.39 18.98 -0.47
CA VAL A 39 -10.52 19.68 -1.13
C VAL A 39 -10.17 21.15 -1.39
N LYS A 40 -9.53 21.83 -0.43
CA LYS A 40 -9.10 23.22 -0.57
C LYS A 40 -8.03 23.39 -1.65
N SER A 41 -7.08 22.46 -1.73
CA SER A 41 -6.04 22.45 -2.76
C SER A 41 -6.59 22.18 -4.17
N ASP A 42 -7.66 21.38 -4.29
CA ASP A 42 -8.27 21.00 -5.56
C ASP A 42 -9.23 22.07 -6.13
N LEU A 43 -9.71 23.01 -5.31
CA LEU A 43 -10.71 24.01 -5.73
C LEU A 43 -10.12 25.18 -6.54
N PHE A 44 -8.86 25.57 -6.33
CA PHE A 44 -8.20 26.69 -7.04
C PHE A 44 -6.66 26.55 -7.12
N PRO A 45 -6.09 25.49 -7.71
CA PRO A 45 -4.64 25.46 -7.93
C PRO A 45 -4.26 26.38 -9.10
N ASP A 46 -3.21 27.19 -8.92
CA ASP A 46 -2.41 27.60 -10.07
C ASP A 46 -1.88 26.31 -10.71
N GLU A 47 -2.04 26.13 -12.02
CA GLU A 47 -1.66 24.91 -12.74
C GLU A 47 -0.36 25.11 -13.52
N ILE A 48 0.46 24.05 -13.59
CA ILE A 48 1.59 23.95 -14.52
C ILE A 48 1.29 22.92 -15.60
N TYR A 49 1.85 23.15 -16.78
CA TYR A 49 1.70 22.27 -17.94
C TYR A 49 3.06 21.71 -18.33
N VAL A 50 3.23 20.40 -18.22
CA VAL A 50 4.48 19.70 -18.52
C VAL A 50 4.28 18.67 -19.62
N PHE A 51 5.36 18.25 -20.28
CA PHE A 51 5.31 17.32 -21.39
C PHE A 51 5.86 15.94 -21.02
N THR A 52 5.23 14.89 -21.54
CA THR A 52 5.88 13.57 -21.64
C THR A 52 6.93 13.59 -22.77
N PRO A 53 7.88 12.62 -22.83
CA PRO A 53 8.85 12.55 -23.91
C PRO A 53 8.21 12.42 -25.30
N GLU A 54 6.99 11.87 -25.37
CA GLU A 54 6.17 11.74 -26.57
C GLU A 54 5.37 13.00 -26.91
N GLY A 55 5.53 14.09 -26.15
CA GLY A 55 4.89 15.38 -26.40
C GLY A 55 3.45 15.50 -25.87
N ARG A 56 2.97 14.56 -25.05
CA ARG A 56 1.66 14.70 -24.40
C ARG A 56 1.74 15.74 -23.29
N ILE A 57 0.76 16.64 -23.21
CA ILE A 57 0.63 17.60 -22.12
C ILE A 57 -0.02 16.93 -20.90
N VAL A 58 0.57 17.15 -19.73
CA VAL A 58 0.05 16.74 -18.43
C VAL A 58 -0.09 17.99 -17.56
N GLU A 59 -1.28 18.16 -17.01
CA GLU A 59 -1.66 19.25 -16.09
C GLU A 59 -1.38 18.81 -14.65
N LEU A 60 -0.68 19.65 -13.89
CA LEU A 60 -0.31 19.39 -12.49
C LEU A 60 -0.51 20.65 -11.65
N PRO A 61 -0.71 20.52 -10.32
CA PRO A 61 -0.73 21.68 -9.45
C PRO A 61 0.64 22.37 -9.40
N THR A 62 0.65 23.68 -9.20
CA THR A 62 1.89 24.45 -9.00
C THR A 62 2.68 23.89 -7.83
N GLY A 63 4.00 23.80 -8.01
CA GLY A 63 4.90 23.17 -7.05
C GLY A 63 4.98 21.65 -7.17
N ALA A 64 4.19 21.01 -8.05
CA ALA A 64 4.28 19.58 -8.29
C ALA A 64 5.70 19.13 -8.65
N THR A 65 6.03 17.92 -8.25
CA THR A 65 7.36 17.32 -8.41
C THR A 65 7.35 16.23 -9.49
N PRO A 66 8.52 15.71 -9.93
CA PRO A 66 8.56 14.56 -10.82
C PRO A 66 7.78 13.34 -10.30
N VAL A 67 7.69 13.15 -8.98
CA VAL A 67 6.88 12.08 -8.39
C VAL A 67 5.39 12.30 -8.64
N ASP A 68 4.91 13.55 -8.51
CA ASP A 68 3.53 13.89 -8.85
C ASP A 68 3.23 13.61 -10.32
N PHE A 69 4.14 13.99 -11.22
CA PHE A 69 4.04 13.67 -12.64
C PHE A 69 3.97 12.16 -12.88
N ALA A 70 4.82 11.36 -12.23
CA ALA A 70 4.81 9.90 -12.37
C ALA A 70 3.44 9.30 -12.04
N TYR A 71 2.82 9.72 -10.92
CA TYR A 71 1.48 9.28 -10.52
C TYR A 71 0.35 9.86 -11.39
N ALA A 72 0.54 11.03 -11.99
CA ALA A 72 -0.38 11.59 -12.97
C ALA A 72 -0.40 10.75 -14.25
N VAL A 73 0.77 10.33 -14.74
CA VAL A 73 0.90 9.45 -15.91
C VAL A 73 0.31 8.05 -15.62
N HIS A 74 0.79 7.37 -14.57
CA HIS A 74 0.24 6.08 -14.16
C HIS A 74 0.65 5.70 -12.73
N THR A 75 -0.22 5.00 -12.01
CA THR A 75 0.09 4.54 -10.63
C THR A 75 1.30 3.61 -10.60
N ASP A 76 1.42 2.67 -11.55
CA ASP A 76 2.57 1.76 -11.60
C ASP A 76 3.90 2.48 -11.92
N ILE A 77 3.87 3.55 -12.71
CA ILE A 77 5.05 4.37 -12.96
C ILE A 77 5.45 5.11 -11.68
N GLY A 78 4.48 5.66 -10.94
CA GLY A 78 4.71 6.23 -9.62
C GLY A 78 5.29 5.22 -8.62
N HIS A 79 4.76 4.00 -8.58
CA HIS A 79 5.25 2.93 -7.70
C HIS A 79 6.66 2.46 -8.05
N ALA A 80 6.96 2.35 -9.34
CA ALA A 80 8.25 1.88 -9.82
C ALA A 80 9.30 3.00 -9.94
N CYS A 81 8.96 4.25 -9.63
CA CYS A 81 9.84 5.41 -9.81
C CYS A 81 11.10 5.29 -8.93
N VAL A 82 12.27 5.51 -9.54
CA VAL A 82 13.57 5.57 -8.85
C VAL A 82 14.33 6.86 -9.13
N GLY A 83 13.90 7.64 -10.13
CA GLY A 83 14.52 8.89 -10.51
C GLY A 83 13.76 9.59 -11.64
N ALA A 84 14.21 10.79 -12.00
CA ALA A 84 13.64 11.54 -13.10
C ALA A 84 14.72 12.30 -13.88
N ARG A 85 14.41 12.57 -15.15
CA ARG A 85 15.10 13.56 -15.96
C ARG A 85 14.12 14.64 -16.36
N VAL A 86 14.60 15.88 -16.35
CA VAL A 86 13.86 17.05 -16.83
C VAL A 86 14.71 17.69 -17.91
N ASP A 87 14.13 17.88 -19.09
CA ASP A 87 14.82 18.39 -20.28
C ASP A 87 16.12 17.62 -20.56
N ARG A 88 16.04 16.29 -20.41
CA ARG A 88 17.14 15.30 -20.60
C ARG A 88 18.28 15.39 -19.58
N GLN A 89 18.15 16.20 -18.53
CA GLN A 89 19.13 16.30 -17.45
C GLN A 89 18.62 15.59 -16.18
N PRO A 90 19.50 14.95 -15.37
CA PRO A 90 19.10 14.41 -14.08
C PRO A 90 18.44 15.48 -13.20
N TYR A 91 17.33 15.13 -12.57
CA TYR A 91 16.54 16.08 -11.78
C TYR A 91 16.17 15.52 -10.42
N PRO A 92 16.32 16.30 -9.32
CA PRO A 92 15.92 15.85 -7.99
C PRO A 92 14.42 15.58 -7.90
N LEU A 93 14.04 14.44 -7.34
CA LEU A 93 12.62 14.06 -7.18
C LEU A 93 11.83 15.01 -6.27
N SER A 94 12.50 15.77 -5.39
CA SER A 94 11.89 16.72 -4.47
C SER A 94 11.78 18.15 -5.01
N GLN A 95 12.40 18.43 -6.15
CA GLN A 95 12.39 19.77 -6.74
C GLN A 95 11.12 19.97 -7.55
N SER A 96 10.50 21.16 -7.45
CA SER A 96 9.28 21.50 -8.19
C SER A 96 9.54 21.59 -9.69
N LEU A 97 8.55 21.23 -10.49
CA LEU A 97 8.51 21.37 -11.94
C LEU A 97 8.00 22.75 -12.34
N ASN A 98 8.37 23.17 -13.55
CA ASN A 98 7.92 24.39 -14.18
C ASN A 98 7.15 24.10 -15.47
N THR A 99 6.23 24.98 -15.84
CA THR A 99 5.53 24.92 -17.12
C THR A 99 6.52 24.87 -18.29
N GLY A 100 6.23 24.02 -19.26
CA GLY A 100 7.01 23.88 -20.50
C GLY A 100 8.09 22.79 -20.48
N GLN A 101 8.37 22.21 -19.31
CA GLN A 101 9.43 21.20 -19.17
C GLN A 101 9.00 19.83 -19.69
N THR A 102 9.96 19.08 -20.24
CA THR A 102 9.76 17.67 -20.65
C THR A 102 10.29 16.73 -19.58
N ILE A 103 9.43 15.84 -19.09
CA ILE A 103 9.71 14.97 -17.94
C ILE A 103 9.81 13.52 -18.38
N GLU A 104 10.92 12.87 -18.03
CA GLU A 104 11.13 11.44 -18.21
C GLU A 104 11.28 10.79 -16.83
N ILE A 105 10.45 9.79 -16.54
CA ILE A 105 10.52 9.05 -15.28
C ILE A 105 11.36 7.79 -15.47
N ILE A 106 12.33 7.60 -14.59
CA ILE A 106 13.16 6.40 -14.54
C ILE A 106 12.49 5.43 -13.58
N THR A 107 12.19 4.22 -14.06
CA THR A 107 11.55 3.17 -13.26
C THR A 107 12.45 1.95 -13.10
N ALA A 108 12.25 1.18 -12.02
CA ALA A 108 12.93 -0.09 -11.82
C ALA A 108 11.95 -1.18 -11.32
N PRO A 109 12.08 -2.43 -11.80
CA PRO A 109 11.29 -3.55 -11.30
C PRO A 109 11.52 -3.77 -9.79
N GLY A 110 10.44 -3.94 -9.03
CA GLY A 110 10.52 -4.15 -7.58
C GLY A 110 10.84 -2.90 -6.77
N ALA A 111 11.00 -1.74 -7.41
CA ALA A 111 11.06 -0.47 -6.69
C ALA A 111 9.74 -0.22 -5.94
N ARG A 112 9.87 0.48 -4.81
CA ARG A 112 8.75 0.85 -3.94
C ARG A 112 8.87 2.33 -3.58
N PRO A 113 7.75 3.06 -3.47
CA PRO A 113 7.71 4.42 -2.98
C PRO A 113 8.43 4.58 -1.63
N ASN A 114 9.17 5.68 -1.51
CA ASN A 114 9.78 6.07 -0.26
C ASN A 114 8.80 6.93 0.56
N ALA A 115 8.63 6.61 1.85
CA ALA A 115 7.78 7.38 2.76
C ALA A 115 8.19 8.87 2.84
N ALA A 116 9.47 9.20 2.64
CA ALA A 116 9.98 10.56 2.60
C ALA A 116 9.37 11.41 1.48
N TRP A 117 8.81 10.79 0.43
CA TRP A 117 8.14 11.51 -0.65
C TRP A 117 6.91 12.27 -0.18
N LEU A 118 6.23 11.79 0.87
CA LEU A 118 5.07 12.48 1.47
C LEU A 118 5.39 13.89 1.98
N ASN A 119 6.68 14.21 2.19
CA ASN A 119 7.12 15.53 2.62
C ASN A 119 7.14 16.58 1.49
N PHE A 120 7.16 16.15 0.22
CA PHE A 120 7.34 17.07 -0.91
C PHE A 120 6.34 16.87 -2.05
N VAL A 121 5.66 15.73 -2.16
CA VAL A 121 4.63 15.55 -3.19
C VAL A 121 3.45 16.49 -2.92
N VAL A 122 2.92 17.07 -3.98
CA VAL A 122 1.88 18.10 -3.91
C VAL A 122 0.49 17.55 -4.22
N SER A 123 0.38 16.62 -5.17
CA SER A 123 -0.90 16.14 -5.65
C SER A 123 -1.60 15.20 -4.66
N SER A 124 -2.91 15.41 -4.47
CA SER A 124 -3.78 14.56 -3.66
C SER A 124 -3.71 13.09 -4.10
N LYS A 125 -3.68 12.87 -5.44
CA LYS A 125 -3.56 11.54 -6.05
C LYS A 125 -2.26 10.83 -5.64
N ALA A 126 -1.10 11.49 -5.74
CA ALA A 126 0.18 10.88 -5.37
C ALA A 126 0.20 10.54 -3.87
N ARG A 127 -0.21 11.48 -3.01
CA ARG A 127 -0.28 11.27 -1.55
C ARG A 127 -1.15 10.06 -1.20
N ALA A 128 -2.35 9.98 -1.78
CA ALA A 128 -3.27 8.89 -1.53
C ALA A 128 -2.69 7.54 -1.95
N LYS A 129 -2.12 7.44 -3.16
CA LYS A 129 -1.54 6.18 -3.66
C LYS A 129 -0.28 5.76 -2.89
N ILE A 130 0.60 6.69 -2.54
CA ILE A 130 1.78 6.41 -1.70
C ILE A 130 1.34 5.88 -0.34
N ARG A 131 0.39 6.55 0.33
CA ARG A 131 -0.12 6.10 1.64
C ARG A 131 -0.78 4.73 1.57
N GLN A 132 -1.63 4.52 0.55
CA GLN A 132 -2.30 3.24 0.32
C GLN A 132 -1.27 2.11 0.18
N LEU A 133 -0.25 2.30 -0.65
CA LEU A 133 0.77 1.28 -0.84
C LEU A 133 1.58 1.05 0.45
N LEU A 134 2.05 2.09 1.14
CA LEU A 134 2.80 1.94 2.40
C LEU A 134 2.00 1.20 3.48
N LYS A 135 0.67 1.44 3.55
CA LYS A 135 -0.23 0.70 4.44
C LYS A 135 -0.33 -0.76 4.05
N ASN A 136 -0.46 -1.06 2.76
CA ASN A 136 -0.52 -2.42 2.25
C ASN A 136 0.78 -3.18 2.50
N LEU A 137 1.94 -2.55 2.28
CA LEU A 137 3.25 -3.16 2.55
C LEU A 137 3.41 -3.57 4.02
N LYS A 138 3.07 -2.66 4.95
CA LYS A 138 3.10 -2.97 6.39
C LYS A 138 2.20 -4.16 6.73
N ARG A 139 1.01 -4.22 6.12
CA ARG A 139 0.06 -5.32 6.32
C ARG A 139 0.59 -6.63 5.73
N GLU A 140 1.11 -6.62 4.51
CA GLU A 140 1.70 -7.79 3.85
C GLU A 140 2.91 -8.34 4.65
N ASP A 141 3.79 -7.46 5.12
CA ASP A 141 4.94 -7.83 5.97
C ASP A 141 4.46 -8.47 7.28
N SER A 142 3.42 -7.90 7.90
CA SER A 142 2.80 -8.45 9.11
C SER A 142 2.17 -9.82 8.83
N ILE A 143 1.41 -9.98 7.74
CA ILE A 143 0.83 -11.27 7.34
C ILE A 143 1.92 -12.31 7.09
N SER A 144 2.98 -11.95 6.37
CA SER A 144 4.11 -12.83 6.06
C SER A 144 4.82 -13.29 7.32
N LEU A 145 5.12 -12.36 8.24
CA LEU A 145 5.72 -12.67 9.53
C LEU A 145 4.79 -13.55 10.37
N GLY A 146 3.52 -13.18 10.48
CA GLY A 146 2.53 -13.94 11.24
C GLY A 146 2.35 -15.35 10.71
N ARG A 147 2.37 -15.55 9.39
CA ARG A 147 2.33 -16.87 8.75
C ARG A 147 3.54 -17.72 9.15
N ARG A 148 4.74 -17.13 9.16
CA ARG A 148 5.96 -17.82 9.61
C ARG A 148 5.86 -18.21 11.09
N LEU A 149 5.45 -17.28 11.94
CA LEU A 149 5.30 -17.51 13.38
C LEU A 149 4.25 -18.56 13.71
N LEU A 150 3.10 -18.52 13.01
CA LEU A 150 2.01 -19.46 13.21
C LEU A 150 2.38 -20.86 12.70
N ASN A 151 2.96 -20.98 11.51
CA ASN A 151 3.44 -22.27 11.00
C ASN A 151 4.49 -22.89 11.93
N HIS A 152 5.40 -22.08 12.50
CA HIS A 152 6.34 -22.57 13.49
C HIS A 152 5.62 -23.05 14.77
N ALA A 153 4.62 -22.32 15.24
CA ALA A 153 3.85 -22.69 16.43
C ALA A 153 2.96 -23.93 16.25
N LEU A 154 2.50 -24.21 15.03
CA LEU A 154 1.77 -25.44 14.68
C LEU A 154 2.67 -26.69 14.69
N GLY A 155 4.00 -26.51 14.67
CA GLY A 155 5.00 -27.57 14.70
C GLY A 155 5.19 -28.26 13.35
N ASN A 156 6.15 -29.19 13.29
CA ASN A 156 6.57 -29.84 12.03
C ASN A 156 5.51 -30.79 11.42
N GLY A 157 4.45 -31.12 12.16
CA GLY A 157 3.42 -32.08 11.74
C GLY A 157 2.17 -31.46 11.10
N ASN A 158 1.89 -30.17 11.34
CA ASN A 158 0.67 -29.52 10.89
C ASN A 158 1.00 -28.20 10.17
N LYS A 159 0.60 -28.06 8.91
CA LYS A 159 0.66 -26.76 8.22
C LYS A 159 -0.67 -26.05 8.37
N LEU A 160 -0.66 -24.72 8.21
CA LEU A 160 -1.88 -23.93 8.19
C LEU A 160 -2.92 -24.42 7.16
N GLY A 161 -2.47 -25.02 6.05
CA GLY A 161 -3.33 -25.62 5.03
C GLY A 161 -4.01 -26.94 5.44
N ASP A 162 -3.49 -27.61 6.46
CA ASP A 162 -4.00 -28.89 6.96
C ASP A 162 -5.07 -28.69 8.06
N ILE A 163 -5.21 -27.46 8.56
CA ILE A 163 -6.19 -27.10 9.58
C ILE A 163 -7.60 -27.10 8.96
N PRO A 164 -8.58 -27.78 9.59
CA PRO A 164 -9.97 -27.73 9.14
C PRO A 164 -10.51 -26.31 9.10
N GLN A 165 -11.19 -25.96 8.00
CA GLN A 165 -11.80 -24.63 7.81
C GLN A 165 -12.77 -24.25 8.94
N GLU A 166 -13.43 -25.24 9.55
CA GLU A 166 -14.30 -25.02 10.70
C GLU A 166 -13.55 -24.43 11.91
N ASN A 167 -12.34 -24.91 12.19
CA ASN A 167 -11.52 -24.41 13.30
C ASN A 167 -11.01 -23.00 13.02
N ILE A 168 -10.63 -22.73 11.77
CA ILE A 168 -10.26 -21.38 11.32
C ILE A 168 -11.44 -20.42 11.51
N ASN A 169 -12.64 -20.80 11.06
CA ASN A 169 -13.83 -19.96 11.20
C ASN A 169 -14.22 -19.72 12.66
N LYS A 170 -14.11 -20.73 13.53
CA LYS A 170 -14.33 -20.57 14.98
C LYS A 170 -13.37 -19.56 15.60
N GLU A 171 -12.09 -19.63 15.23
CA GLU A 171 -11.05 -18.69 15.67
C GLU A 171 -11.35 -17.26 15.20
N LEU A 172 -11.68 -17.10 13.91
CA LEU A 172 -12.01 -15.80 13.32
C LEU A 172 -13.23 -15.15 13.98
N VAL A 173 -14.30 -15.91 14.23
CA VAL A 173 -15.49 -15.42 14.94
C VAL A 173 -15.14 -15.02 16.37
N ARG A 174 -14.37 -15.83 17.10
CA ARG A 174 -13.98 -15.53 18.48
C ARG A 174 -13.16 -14.24 18.57
N MET A 175 -12.25 -14.04 17.62
CA MET A 175 -11.38 -12.85 17.56
C MET A 175 -12.03 -11.66 16.85
N LYS A 176 -13.25 -11.81 16.31
CA LYS A 176 -13.97 -10.80 15.53
C LYS A 176 -13.19 -10.35 14.29
N LEU A 177 -12.55 -11.29 13.61
CA LEU A 177 -11.77 -11.08 12.39
C LEU A 177 -12.53 -11.58 11.17
N HIS A 178 -12.29 -10.97 10.01
CA HIS A 178 -13.02 -11.26 8.78
C HIS A 178 -12.31 -12.26 7.88
N SER A 179 -10.99 -12.38 8.01
CA SER A 179 -10.17 -13.23 7.15
C SER A 179 -9.00 -13.86 7.89
N ILE A 180 -8.48 -14.96 7.36
CA ILE A 180 -7.25 -15.58 7.84
C ILE A 180 -6.07 -14.60 7.75
N ASP A 181 -6.05 -13.71 6.76
CA ASP A 181 -5.02 -12.70 6.63
C ASP A 181 -5.10 -11.67 7.76
N ASP A 182 -6.28 -11.33 8.26
CA ASP A 182 -6.41 -10.51 9.48
C ASP A 182 -5.81 -11.23 10.69
N LEU A 183 -6.09 -12.53 10.84
CA LEU A 183 -5.51 -13.34 11.92
C LEU A 183 -3.97 -13.38 11.84
N LEU A 184 -3.44 -13.59 10.63
CA LEU A 184 -2.00 -13.59 10.39
C LEU A 184 -1.39 -12.21 10.63
N ALA A 185 -2.06 -11.13 10.23
CA ALA A 185 -1.60 -9.77 10.52
C ALA A 185 -1.52 -9.51 12.03
N GLU A 186 -2.54 -9.91 12.80
CA GLU A 186 -2.58 -9.76 14.26
C GLU A 186 -1.45 -10.55 14.97
N VAL A 187 -1.14 -11.76 14.47
CA VAL A 187 0.01 -12.54 14.96
C VAL A 187 1.34 -11.88 14.58
N GLY A 188 1.48 -11.37 13.36
CA GLY A 188 2.70 -10.72 12.89
C GLY A 188 2.99 -9.39 13.57
N LEU A 189 1.95 -8.64 13.94
CA LEU A 189 2.05 -7.43 14.74
C LEU A 189 2.35 -7.72 16.23
N GLY A 190 2.19 -8.97 16.67
CA GLY A 190 2.41 -9.38 18.06
C GLY A 190 1.24 -9.09 19.01
N ASN A 191 0.08 -8.68 18.48
CA ASN A 191 -1.13 -8.43 19.28
C ASN A 191 -1.69 -9.72 19.90
N THR A 192 -1.36 -10.87 19.29
CA THR A 192 -1.75 -12.20 19.73
C THR A 192 -0.57 -13.16 19.58
N MET A 193 -0.41 -14.06 20.54
CA MET A 193 0.66 -15.04 20.53
C MET A 193 0.35 -16.16 19.53
N SER A 194 1.29 -16.42 18.61
CA SER A 194 1.16 -17.48 17.61
C SER A 194 0.88 -18.87 18.21
N VAL A 195 1.43 -19.15 19.40
CA VAL A 195 1.22 -20.43 20.13
C VAL A 195 -0.23 -20.59 20.60
N VAL A 196 -0.86 -19.52 21.07
CA VAL A 196 -2.27 -19.55 21.52
C VAL A 196 -3.18 -19.79 20.33
N VAL A 197 -2.95 -19.06 19.24
CA VAL A 197 -3.70 -19.24 17.99
C VAL A 197 -3.52 -20.67 17.45
N ALA A 198 -2.28 -21.18 17.39
CA ALA A 198 -2.00 -22.54 16.96
C ALA A 198 -2.76 -23.58 17.81
N HIS A 199 -2.76 -23.43 19.13
CA HIS A 199 -3.49 -24.31 20.04
C HIS A 199 -4.99 -24.32 19.76
N ASN A 200 -5.60 -23.14 19.59
CA ASN A 200 -7.02 -23.02 19.31
C ASN A 200 -7.39 -23.59 17.94
N LEU A 201 -6.53 -23.41 16.93
CA LEU A 201 -6.72 -23.95 15.58
C LEU A 201 -6.64 -25.49 15.53
N LEU A 202 -5.79 -26.11 16.36
CA LEU A 202 -5.71 -27.56 16.49
C LEU A 202 -6.90 -28.16 17.28
N GLY A 203 -7.67 -27.31 17.96
CA GLY A 203 -8.76 -27.71 18.82
C GLY A 203 -8.28 -28.42 20.10
N ASN A 204 -9.18 -28.58 21.07
CA ASN A 204 -8.91 -29.29 22.34
C ASN A 204 -8.48 -30.77 22.18
N ALA A 205 -8.34 -31.29 20.97
CA ALA A 205 -7.94 -32.67 20.69
C ALA A 205 -6.48 -32.99 21.11
N SER A 206 -5.63 -31.98 21.31
CA SER A 206 -4.20 -32.20 21.62
C SER A 206 -3.85 -32.25 23.12
N ILE A 207 -4.80 -32.05 24.03
CA ILE A 207 -4.49 -32.05 25.48
C ILE A 207 -4.08 -33.44 25.98
N ASN A 208 -4.51 -34.52 25.31
CA ASN A 208 -4.23 -35.89 25.78
C ASN A 208 -2.91 -36.51 25.31
N ASN A 209 -2.20 -35.92 24.33
CA ASN A 209 -0.99 -36.54 23.75
C ASN A 209 0.31 -35.73 23.92
N VAL A 210 0.27 -34.50 24.43
CA VAL A 210 1.49 -33.68 24.61
C VAL A 210 2.14 -33.87 25.99
N ILE A 211 1.41 -34.38 26.98
CA ILE A 211 1.97 -34.56 28.34
C ILE A 211 2.93 -35.76 28.42
N THR A 212 2.94 -36.67 27.44
CA THR A 212 3.75 -37.90 27.52
C THR A 212 5.06 -37.91 26.76
N ASP A 213 5.38 -36.94 25.90
CA ASP A 213 6.67 -36.94 25.18
C ASP A 213 7.12 -35.54 24.74
N ASN A 214 8.05 -34.93 25.46
CA ASN A 214 9.29 -34.41 24.86
C ASN A 214 10.22 -33.74 25.89
N SER A 215 11.21 -34.51 26.30
CA SER A 215 12.57 -34.00 26.52
C SER A 215 13.18 -33.54 25.19
N ASP A 216 13.82 -32.37 25.21
CA ASP A 216 14.85 -31.91 24.27
C ASP A 216 14.55 -31.84 22.76
N SER A 217 14.18 -30.64 22.29
CA SER A 217 14.77 -30.05 21.07
C SER A 217 14.25 -28.62 20.84
N ARG A 218 14.84 -27.64 21.53
CA ARG A 218 14.66 -26.22 21.18
C ARG A 218 15.48 -25.89 19.95
N SER A 219 14.94 -26.11 18.75
CA SER A 219 15.52 -25.56 17.52
C SER A 219 15.34 -24.03 17.51
N LYS A 220 16.42 -23.29 17.73
CA LYS A 220 16.42 -21.82 17.63
C LYS A 220 16.23 -21.42 16.16
N LEU A 221 15.18 -20.65 15.88
CA LEU A 221 14.97 -20.04 14.57
C LEU A 221 15.94 -18.87 14.35
N PRO A 222 16.62 -18.78 13.20
CA PRO A 222 17.37 -17.58 12.85
C PRO A 222 16.40 -16.44 12.53
N ILE A 223 16.45 -15.37 13.32
CA ILE A 223 15.75 -14.11 13.05
C ILE A 223 16.63 -13.33 12.08
N LYS A 224 16.33 -13.40 10.78
CA LYS A 224 16.93 -12.48 9.80
C LYS A 224 16.24 -11.12 9.92
N GLY A 225 16.97 -10.13 10.46
CA GLY A 225 16.62 -8.72 10.35
C GLY A 225 16.85 -8.21 8.92
N ALA A 226 16.28 -7.04 8.61
CA ALA A 226 16.35 -6.38 7.30
C ALA A 226 17.77 -5.95 6.85
N GLU A 227 18.79 -6.15 7.68
CA GLU A 227 20.18 -5.68 7.48
C GLU A 227 21.23 -6.82 7.42
N GLY A 228 20.82 -8.09 7.32
CA GLY A 228 21.76 -9.18 7.03
C GLY A 228 22.82 -9.51 8.10
N VAL A 229 22.65 -9.10 9.35
CA VAL A 229 23.53 -9.53 10.45
C VAL A 229 22.95 -10.78 11.14
N LEU A 230 23.76 -11.84 11.20
CA LEU A 230 23.52 -13.06 11.98
C LEU A 230 24.07 -12.86 13.40
N ILE A 231 23.23 -13.06 14.42
CA ILE A 231 23.66 -13.32 15.80
C ILE A 231 23.05 -14.66 16.22
#